data_AF-A0A3R8QPB8-F1
#
_entry.id   AF-A0A3R8QPB8-F1
#
_cell.length_a   1.000
_cell.length_b   1.000
_cell.length_c   1.000
_cell.angle_alpha   90.00
_cell.angle_beta   90.00
_cell.angle_gamma   90.00
#
_symmetry.space_group_name_H-M   'P 1'
#
loop_
_entity.id
_entity.type
_entity.pdbx_description
1 polymer ?
#
loop_
_entity_poly.entity_id
_entity_poly.type
_entity_poly.pdbx_seq_one_letter_code
_entity_poly.pdbx_strand_id
1 'polypeptide(L)'
;MTDRTTQVLDTFAEHLRTLTLPLPVEGAEAARTEARAALSQLADHVTPRLASLDAPLLVVIGGSTGAGKSTLVNALVGAPVSRSGAIRPTTRRPVLLHHPADEPWFTGTRILPGLARVHGGTSPEARDAEAPGAPDTTGDVDPATSLALHAEERIPQGLALLDAPDIDSVAKGNRELARQLLRAADLWLFVTTANRYADAVPWEVLRTAAERDVTVDVVMNRIPDRDGVAEELAADLTSMLERQGVEVDRLFLVPETTIDDDGMLPPEVIAELAAHFTTLAADGEGRRCIARRTLAGAVDGLATSAGDIAGHAALQDDERRRLREEAVAAFSGSRERIDAALGDGSLLRGEVLARWQDVVGTGEFFRGVESFVTRARDRLGQMLSGRPAPAVEAEQALGSGLVHVVVDETARGAERADAAWRASTAGRSLAEGQDLTRIDEDYPEQVRAAVRAWQGDVLELVRAEGADRRTKARVLSLGVNVVGVALMVVVFASTAFIPTGLEVGAGAATAVVGQRLLEAIFGDEAVRRMAKAARESLTGRLDALVAERSAPFLDRLDALGDDDAAEELEADAEALAALARDIREETR
;
A
#
# COMPACT_ATOMS: atom_id res chain seq x y z
N MET A 1 -27.38 -19.27 6.77
CA MET A 1 -25.95 -19.28 6.37
C MET A 1 -25.64 -18.19 5.36
N THR A 2 -26.50 -18.00 4.35
CA THR A 2 -26.33 -17.01 3.27
C THR A 2 -25.96 -15.60 3.73
N ASP A 3 -26.59 -15.04 4.77
CA ASP A 3 -26.34 -13.64 5.16
C ASP A 3 -24.92 -13.41 5.71
N ARG A 4 -24.44 -14.30 6.60
CA ARG A 4 -23.08 -14.22 7.15
C ARG A 4 -22.01 -14.52 6.10
N THR A 5 -22.26 -15.49 5.22
CA THR A 5 -21.31 -15.84 4.16
C THR A 5 -21.17 -14.71 3.15
N THR A 6 -22.29 -14.15 2.68
CA THR A 6 -22.29 -13.00 1.78
C THR A 6 -21.61 -11.79 2.43
N GLN A 7 -21.84 -11.56 3.73
CA GLN A 7 -21.17 -10.50 4.46
C GLN A 7 -19.64 -10.63 4.46
N VAL A 8 -19.09 -11.83 4.72
CA VAL A 8 -17.62 -12.04 4.70
C VAL A 8 -17.04 -11.70 3.32
N LEU A 9 -17.67 -12.17 2.24
CA LEU A 9 -17.21 -11.91 0.88
C LEU A 9 -17.34 -10.45 0.48
N ASP A 10 -18.44 -9.79 0.88
CA ASP A 10 -18.68 -8.38 0.58
C ASP A 10 -17.71 -7.46 1.33
N THR A 11 -17.42 -7.77 2.61
CA THR A 11 -16.42 -7.05 3.42
C THR A 11 -15.04 -7.16 2.78
N PHE A 12 -14.58 -8.38 2.48
CA PHE A 12 -13.28 -8.57 1.82
C PHE A 12 -13.20 -7.87 0.46
N ALA A 13 -14.28 -7.94 -0.33
CA ALA A 13 -14.34 -7.23 -1.60
C ALA A 13 -14.25 -5.71 -1.42
N GLU A 14 -14.80 -5.15 -0.34
CA GLU A 14 -14.68 -3.73 -0.05
C GLU A 14 -13.27 -3.34 0.36
N HIS A 15 -12.64 -4.09 1.28
CA HIS A 15 -11.25 -3.85 1.66
C HIS A 15 -10.31 -3.90 0.44
N LEU A 16 -10.50 -4.84 -0.49
CA LEU A 16 -9.72 -4.88 -1.73
C LEU A 16 -9.97 -3.69 -2.67
N ARG A 17 -11.17 -3.08 -2.67
CA ARG A 17 -11.48 -1.90 -3.50
C ARG A 17 -10.91 -0.62 -2.93
N THR A 18 -10.88 -0.50 -1.60
CA THR A 18 -10.34 0.66 -0.89
C THR A 18 -8.83 0.58 -0.67
N LEU A 19 -8.25 -0.62 -0.77
CA LEU A 19 -6.82 -0.86 -0.60
C LEU A 19 -5.98 0.08 -1.47
N THR A 20 -5.13 0.87 -0.81
CA THR A 20 -4.10 1.65 -1.49
C THR A 20 -2.72 1.14 -1.12
N LEU A 21 -1.85 0.96 -2.12
CA LEU A 21 -0.45 0.56 -1.90
C LEU A 21 0.47 1.62 -2.53
N PRO A 22 0.50 2.86 -2.02
CA PRO A 22 1.06 4.01 -2.73
C PRO A 22 2.58 4.00 -2.82
N LEU A 23 3.28 3.42 -1.83
CA LEU A 23 4.75 3.45 -1.79
C LEU A 23 5.35 2.39 -2.73
N PRO A 24 6.41 2.73 -3.48
CA PRO A 24 7.14 1.77 -4.32
C PRO A 24 8.07 0.89 -3.47
N VAL A 25 7.49 0.03 -2.64
CA VAL A 25 8.18 -1.05 -1.92
C VAL A 25 8.18 -2.33 -2.76
N GLU A 26 9.03 -3.28 -2.39
CA GLU A 26 9.10 -4.58 -3.05
C GLU A 26 7.74 -5.29 -2.99
N GLY A 27 7.28 -5.81 -4.14
CA GLY A 27 6.01 -6.54 -4.25
C GLY A 27 4.75 -5.69 -4.38
N ALA A 28 4.81 -4.35 -4.30
CA ALA A 28 3.62 -3.50 -4.37
C ALA A 28 2.79 -3.70 -5.66
N GLU A 29 3.43 -3.76 -6.83
CA GLU A 29 2.70 -4.01 -8.10
C GLU A 29 2.15 -5.44 -8.21
N ALA A 30 2.84 -6.41 -7.60
CA ALA A 30 2.37 -7.79 -7.55
C ALA A 30 1.10 -7.87 -6.69
N ALA A 31 1.11 -7.27 -5.50
CA ALA A 31 -0.04 -7.18 -4.60
C ALA A 31 -1.24 -6.47 -5.25
N ARG A 32 -1.03 -5.35 -5.97
CA ARG A 32 -2.11 -4.69 -6.73
C ARG A 32 -2.67 -5.57 -7.83
N THR A 33 -1.84 -6.40 -8.46
CA THR A 33 -2.28 -7.36 -9.48
C THR A 33 -3.08 -8.49 -8.86
N GLU A 34 -2.62 -9.01 -7.72
CA GLU A 34 -3.30 -10.05 -6.95
C GLU A 34 -4.65 -9.57 -6.42
N ALA A 35 -4.73 -8.36 -5.86
CA ALA A 35 -5.99 -7.77 -5.41
C ALA A 35 -7.04 -7.67 -6.54
N ARG A 36 -6.62 -7.26 -7.74
CA ARG A 36 -7.52 -7.24 -8.92
C ARG A 36 -7.93 -8.66 -9.34
N ALA A 37 -7.03 -9.63 -9.26
CA ALA A 37 -7.32 -11.03 -9.58
C ALA A 37 -8.32 -11.63 -8.58
N ALA A 38 -8.14 -11.35 -7.28
CA ALA A 38 -9.05 -11.76 -6.21
C ALA A 38 -10.45 -11.15 -6.38
N LEU A 39 -10.54 -9.84 -6.70
CA LEU A 39 -11.81 -9.19 -7.04
C LEU A 39 -12.50 -9.81 -8.26
N SER A 40 -11.73 -10.13 -9.31
CA SER A 40 -12.26 -10.82 -10.49
C SER A 40 -12.78 -12.20 -10.12
N GLN A 41 -12.06 -12.96 -9.28
CA GLN A 41 -12.46 -14.31 -8.87
C GLN A 41 -13.73 -14.30 -8.00
N LEU A 42 -13.85 -13.33 -7.08
CA LEU A 42 -15.06 -13.08 -6.31
C LEU A 42 -16.26 -12.86 -7.24
N ALA A 43 -16.11 -11.97 -8.22
CA ALA A 43 -17.17 -11.62 -9.15
C ALA A 43 -17.51 -12.74 -10.15
N ASP A 44 -16.50 -13.42 -10.68
CA ASP A 44 -16.66 -14.35 -11.81
C ASP A 44 -17.13 -15.74 -11.39
N HIS A 45 -16.80 -16.19 -10.17
CA HIS A 45 -17.04 -17.56 -9.73
C HIS A 45 -17.66 -17.65 -8.33
N VAL A 46 -17.02 -17.07 -7.30
CA VAL A 46 -17.40 -17.33 -5.90
C VAL A 46 -18.79 -16.79 -5.57
N THR A 47 -19.05 -15.51 -5.81
CA THR A 47 -20.36 -14.90 -5.52
C THR A 47 -21.50 -15.54 -6.32
N PRO A 48 -21.35 -15.76 -7.64
CA PRO A 48 -22.35 -16.46 -8.43
C PRO A 48 -22.67 -17.88 -7.93
N ARG A 49 -21.64 -18.66 -7.62
CA ARG A 49 -21.77 -20.07 -7.25
C ARG A 49 -22.36 -20.20 -5.85
N LEU A 50 -22.01 -19.32 -4.93
CA LEU A 50 -22.61 -19.26 -3.59
C LEU A 50 -24.11 -18.90 -3.66
N ALA A 51 -24.50 -17.97 -4.53
CA ALA A 51 -25.90 -17.56 -4.67
C ALA A 51 -26.81 -18.70 -5.17
N SER A 52 -26.25 -19.69 -5.88
CA SER A 52 -27.01 -20.81 -6.41
C SER A 52 -26.12 -22.03 -6.66
N LEU A 53 -25.98 -22.89 -5.64
CA LEU A 53 -25.28 -24.17 -5.77
C LEU A 53 -25.95 -25.12 -6.78
N ASP A 54 -27.25 -25.00 -6.99
CA ASP A 54 -28.00 -25.80 -7.98
C ASP A 54 -27.88 -25.28 -9.42
N ALA A 55 -27.12 -24.20 -9.66
CA ALA A 55 -26.85 -23.74 -11.02
C ALA A 55 -26.09 -24.81 -11.83
N PRO A 56 -26.24 -24.86 -13.17
CA PRO A 56 -25.55 -25.84 -13.99
C PRO A 56 -24.04 -25.88 -13.72
N LEU A 57 -23.47 -27.08 -13.76
CA LEU A 57 -22.03 -27.29 -13.59
C LEU A 57 -21.32 -26.82 -14.87
N LEU A 58 -20.37 -25.89 -14.73
CA LEU A 58 -19.60 -25.36 -15.84
C LEU A 58 -18.37 -26.24 -16.08
N VAL A 59 -18.43 -27.02 -17.16
CA VAL A 59 -17.33 -27.84 -17.66
C VAL A 59 -16.54 -27.04 -18.67
N VAL A 60 -15.32 -26.64 -18.33
CA VAL A 60 -14.43 -25.92 -19.26
C VAL A 60 -13.48 -26.90 -19.93
N ILE A 61 -13.53 -26.94 -21.27
CA ILE A 61 -12.65 -27.77 -22.09
C ILE A 61 -11.39 -26.96 -22.41
N GLY A 62 -10.27 -27.35 -21.80
CA GLY A 62 -8.97 -26.70 -21.97
C GLY A 62 -7.88 -27.68 -22.40
N GLY A 63 -6.75 -27.17 -22.90
CA GLY A 63 -5.71 -28.03 -23.46
C GLY A 63 -4.88 -27.37 -24.55
N SER A 64 -3.81 -28.06 -24.97
CA SER A 64 -2.83 -27.54 -25.92
C SER A 64 -3.40 -27.22 -27.30
N THR A 65 -2.71 -26.37 -28.03
CA THR A 65 -3.04 -25.97 -29.39
C THR A 65 -3.10 -27.19 -30.30
N GLY A 66 -4.27 -27.44 -30.87
CA GLY A 66 -4.49 -28.57 -31.76
C GLY A 66 -4.64 -29.93 -31.10
N ALA A 67 -4.88 -29.99 -29.79
CA ALA A 67 -5.24 -31.23 -29.10
C ALA A 67 -6.62 -31.80 -29.51
N GLY A 68 -7.40 -31.04 -30.30
CA GLY A 68 -8.71 -31.47 -30.81
C GLY A 68 -9.89 -31.10 -29.92
N LYS A 69 -9.76 -30.08 -29.06
CA LYS A 69 -10.83 -29.58 -28.18
C LYS A 69 -12.15 -29.32 -28.89
N SER A 70 -12.16 -28.45 -29.89
CA SER A 70 -13.38 -28.09 -30.62
C SER A 70 -13.98 -29.28 -31.37
N THR A 71 -13.15 -30.20 -31.89
CA THR A 71 -13.61 -31.46 -32.49
C THR A 71 -14.29 -32.36 -31.45
N LEU A 72 -13.73 -32.47 -30.25
CA LEU A 72 -14.30 -33.24 -29.15
C LEU A 72 -15.62 -32.63 -28.66
N VAL A 73 -15.67 -31.29 -28.51
CA VAL A 73 -16.88 -30.54 -28.15
C VAL A 73 -17.99 -30.78 -29.18
N ASN A 74 -17.68 -30.65 -30.46
CA ASN A 74 -18.66 -30.92 -31.52
C ASN A 74 -19.19 -32.35 -31.44
N ALA A 75 -18.31 -33.33 -31.25
CA ALA A 75 -18.69 -34.73 -31.12
C ALA A 75 -19.60 -34.96 -29.89
N LEU A 76 -19.30 -34.34 -28.74
CA LEU A 76 -20.14 -34.43 -27.53
C LEU A 76 -21.54 -33.83 -27.73
N VAL A 77 -21.65 -32.74 -28.49
CA VAL A 77 -22.94 -32.12 -28.85
C VAL A 77 -23.64 -32.88 -29.97
N GLY A 78 -22.88 -33.56 -30.84
CA GLY A 78 -23.35 -34.17 -32.07
C GLY A 78 -23.61 -33.16 -33.20
N ALA A 79 -23.06 -31.94 -33.12
CA ALA A 79 -23.12 -30.97 -34.21
C ALA A 79 -21.86 -30.08 -34.27
N PRO A 80 -21.54 -29.54 -35.46
CA PRO A 80 -20.42 -28.61 -35.65
C PRO A 80 -20.78 -27.22 -35.11
N VAL A 81 -20.64 -27.03 -33.79
CA VAL A 81 -21.01 -25.79 -33.07
C VAL A 81 -19.79 -24.93 -32.71
N SER A 82 -18.61 -25.53 -32.63
CA SER A 82 -17.33 -24.85 -32.44
C SER A 82 -16.41 -25.09 -33.63
N ARG A 83 -15.60 -24.08 -33.98
CA ARG A 83 -14.71 -24.14 -35.13
C ARG A 83 -13.58 -25.14 -34.90
N SER A 84 -13.57 -26.22 -35.68
CA SER A 84 -12.41 -27.10 -35.83
C SER A 84 -11.73 -26.79 -37.19
N GLY A 85 -10.40 -26.73 -37.23
CA GLY A 85 -9.68 -26.38 -38.47
C GLY A 85 -8.20 -26.70 -38.40
N ALA A 86 -7.46 -26.59 -39.50
CA ALA A 86 -6.01 -26.87 -39.56
C ALA A 86 -5.13 -25.66 -39.18
N ILE A 87 -5.64 -24.43 -39.38
CA ILE A 87 -4.93 -23.18 -39.06
C ILE A 87 -5.23 -22.80 -37.61
N ARG A 88 -4.18 -22.48 -36.83
CA ARG A 88 -4.26 -22.16 -35.40
C ARG A 88 -4.08 -20.66 -35.13
N PRO A 89 -4.69 -20.08 -34.08
CA PRO A 89 -5.64 -20.70 -33.13
C PRO A 89 -7.06 -20.82 -33.72
N THR A 90 -7.80 -21.88 -33.37
CA THR A 90 -9.16 -22.14 -33.90
C THR A 90 -10.27 -21.46 -33.11
N THR A 91 -10.09 -21.29 -31.79
CA THR A 91 -11.06 -20.66 -30.88
C THR A 91 -10.51 -19.34 -30.39
N ARG A 92 -11.07 -18.21 -30.87
CA ARG A 92 -10.70 -16.85 -30.44
C ARG A 92 -11.73 -16.24 -29.49
N ARG A 93 -12.99 -16.63 -29.66
CA ARG A 93 -14.12 -16.35 -28.79
C ARG A 93 -14.53 -17.64 -28.08
N PRO A 94 -14.62 -17.69 -26.75
CA PRO A 94 -15.11 -18.86 -26.03
C PRO A 94 -16.58 -19.14 -26.40
N VAL A 95 -16.91 -20.43 -26.52
CA VAL A 95 -18.26 -20.89 -26.89
C VAL A 95 -18.85 -21.66 -25.71
N LEU A 96 -19.94 -21.16 -25.14
CA LEU A 96 -20.68 -21.82 -24.05
C LEU A 96 -21.95 -22.46 -24.62
N LEU A 97 -22.00 -23.78 -24.45
CA LEU A 97 -23.09 -24.65 -24.88
C LEU A 97 -23.90 -25.06 -23.66
N HIS A 98 -25.21 -24.87 -23.71
CA HIS A 98 -26.10 -25.19 -22.61
C HIS A 98 -27.42 -25.76 -23.11
N HIS A 99 -28.16 -26.43 -22.22
CA HIS A 99 -29.53 -26.83 -22.50
C HIS A 99 -30.44 -25.58 -22.57
N PRO A 100 -31.45 -25.50 -23.46
CA PRO A 100 -32.36 -24.35 -23.54
C PRO A 100 -33.06 -24.02 -22.22
N ALA A 101 -33.38 -25.02 -21.40
CA ALA A 101 -34.00 -24.81 -20.08
C ALA A 101 -33.07 -24.10 -19.07
N ASP A 102 -31.76 -24.13 -19.31
CA ASP A 102 -30.74 -23.53 -18.43
C ASP A 102 -30.28 -22.16 -18.91
N GLU A 103 -30.80 -21.67 -20.05
CA GLU A 103 -30.50 -20.35 -20.62
C GLU A 103 -30.56 -19.18 -19.61
N PRO A 104 -31.55 -19.09 -18.69
CA PRO A 104 -31.62 -18.00 -17.72
C PRO A 104 -30.40 -17.88 -16.80
N TRP A 105 -29.60 -18.94 -16.64
CA TRP A 105 -28.36 -18.91 -15.85
C TRP A 105 -27.23 -18.16 -16.56
N PHE A 106 -27.24 -18.12 -17.90
CA PHE A 106 -26.13 -17.62 -18.73
C PHE A 106 -26.42 -16.28 -19.42
N THR A 107 -27.69 -15.91 -19.58
CA THR A 107 -28.10 -14.64 -20.22
C THR A 107 -27.78 -13.41 -19.38
N GLY A 108 -27.66 -13.56 -18.06
CA GLY A 108 -27.28 -12.47 -17.15
C GLY A 108 -25.77 -12.35 -16.90
N THR A 109 -25.40 -11.44 -16.02
CA THR A 109 -24.03 -11.30 -15.48
C THR A 109 -23.74 -12.28 -14.35
N ARG A 110 -24.54 -13.35 -14.20
CA ARG A 110 -24.39 -14.29 -13.09
C ARG A 110 -23.13 -15.12 -13.25
N ILE A 111 -22.89 -15.76 -14.39
CA ILE A 111 -21.69 -16.59 -14.62
C ILE A 111 -20.77 -15.86 -15.59
N LEU A 112 -19.50 -15.62 -15.28
CA LEU A 112 -18.59 -14.85 -16.17
C LEU A 112 -19.13 -13.43 -16.52
N PRO A 113 -19.42 -12.54 -15.55
CA PRO A 113 -19.94 -11.18 -15.75
C PRO A 113 -19.11 -10.30 -16.68
N GLY A 114 -17.79 -10.51 -16.72
CA GLY A 114 -16.85 -9.69 -17.52
C GLY A 114 -16.89 -9.94 -19.03
N LEU A 115 -17.63 -10.95 -19.51
CA LEU A 115 -17.69 -11.30 -20.93
C LEU A 115 -19.03 -10.89 -21.55
N ALA A 116 -19.00 -10.03 -22.56
CA ALA A 116 -20.20 -9.61 -23.29
C ALA A 116 -20.88 -10.80 -23.96
N ARG A 117 -22.21 -10.92 -23.83
CA ARG A 117 -22.96 -12.04 -24.43
C ARG A 117 -23.22 -11.80 -25.90
N VAL A 118 -22.83 -12.78 -26.70
CA VAL A 118 -23.15 -12.85 -28.12
C VAL A 118 -24.00 -14.10 -28.31
N HIS A 119 -25.22 -13.94 -28.81
CA HIS A 119 -26.08 -15.09 -29.10
C HIS A 119 -25.79 -15.57 -30.53
N GLY A 120 -25.31 -16.81 -30.67
CA GLY A 120 -25.22 -17.45 -31.99
C GLY A 120 -26.63 -17.70 -32.51
N GLY A 121 -26.98 -17.12 -33.67
CA GLY A 121 -28.35 -17.20 -34.19
C GLY A 121 -28.84 -18.63 -34.41
N THR A 122 -30.09 -18.91 -34.06
CA THR A 122 -30.79 -20.21 -34.18
C THR A 122 -31.12 -20.64 -35.62
N SER A 123 -30.64 -19.94 -36.65
CA SER A 123 -30.90 -20.31 -38.05
C SER A 123 -29.85 -21.29 -38.59
N PRO A 124 -30.24 -22.30 -39.39
CA PRO A 124 -29.31 -23.23 -40.04
C PRO A 124 -28.28 -22.51 -40.94
N GLU A 125 -28.62 -21.32 -41.45
CA GLU A 125 -27.76 -20.45 -42.27
C GLU A 125 -26.85 -19.53 -41.42
N ALA A 126 -27.14 -19.38 -40.12
CA ALA A 126 -26.38 -18.56 -39.15
C ALA A 126 -25.45 -19.40 -38.26
N ARG A 127 -25.24 -20.67 -38.60
CA ARG A 127 -24.36 -21.60 -37.88
C ARG A 127 -22.89 -21.21 -37.92
N ASP A 128 -22.52 -20.27 -38.78
CA ASP A 128 -21.20 -19.67 -38.84
C ASP A 128 -21.25 -18.17 -38.54
N ALA A 129 -21.25 -17.80 -37.26
CA ALA A 129 -21.04 -16.40 -36.83
C ALA A 129 -19.63 -15.87 -37.15
N GLU A 130 -18.71 -16.72 -37.64
CA GLU A 130 -17.32 -16.38 -37.98
C GLU A 130 -16.88 -16.87 -39.39
N ALA A 131 -17.80 -17.19 -40.31
CA ALA A 131 -17.47 -17.49 -41.71
C ALA A 131 -16.98 -16.24 -42.46
N PRO A 132 -15.96 -16.33 -43.34
CA PRO A 132 -15.58 -15.21 -44.18
C PRO A 132 -16.72 -14.85 -45.15
N GLY A 133 -17.39 -13.72 -44.89
CA GLY A 133 -18.50 -13.22 -45.70
C GLY A 133 -19.89 -13.36 -45.08
N ALA A 134 -20.03 -13.95 -43.89
CA ALA A 134 -21.24 -13.75 -43.09
C ALA A 134 -21.31 -12.26 -42.70
N PRO A 135 -22.46 -11.57 -42.87
CA PRO A 135 -22.59 -10.21 -42.38
C PRO A 135 -22.30 -10.24 -40.88
N ASP A 136 -21.27 -9.52 -40.47
CA ASP A 136 -20.82 -9.40 -39.09
C ASP A 136 -21.93 -8.69 -38.30
N THR A 137 -22.98 -9.42 -37.93
CA THR A 137 -24.11 -8.92 -37.13
C THR A 137 -23.70 -8.71 -35.68
N THR A 138 -22.47 -9.08 -35.33
CA THR A 138 -21.90 -9.05 -33.98
C THR A 138 -21.39 -7.69 -33.52
N GLY A 139 -21.27 -6.71 -34.42
CA GLY A 139 -20.76 -5.38 -34.06
C GLY A 139 -19.33 -5.40 -33.53
N ASP A 140 -18.81 -4.20 -33.25
CA ASP A 140 -17.42 -3.84 -32.89
C ASP A 140 -16.82 -4.49 -31.60
N VAL A 141 -17.34 -5.63 -31.13
CA VAL A 141 -16.99 -6.23 -29.83
C VAL A 141 -15.80 -7.19 -29.96
N ASP A 142 -14.73 -6.90 -29.20
CA ASP A 142 -13.50 -7.69 -29.17
C ASP A 142 -13.78 -9.17 -28.78
N PRO A 143 -13.42 -10.15 -29.64
CA PRO A 143 -13.51 -11.59 -29.34
C PRO A 143 -12.91 -12.00 -28.00
N ALA A 144 -11.86 -11.31 -27.53
CA ALA A 144 -11.22 -11.61 -26.24
C ALA A 144 -12.08 -11.23 -25.02
N THR A 145 -13.16 -10.48 -25.21
CA THR A 145 -14.04 -9.95 -24.15
C THR A 145 -15.51 -10.36 -24.33
N SER A 146 -15.77 -11.36 -25.16
CA SER A 146 -17.12 -11.83 -25.48
C SER A 146 -17.26 -13.34 -25.31
N LEU A 147 -18.48 -13.79 -25.02
CA LEU A 147 -18.87 -15.19 -24.84
C LEU A 147 -20.00 -15.52 -25.81
N ALA A 148 -19.79 -16.50 -26.67
CA ALA A 148 -20.83 -17.00 -27.57
C ALA A 148 -21.74 -17.99 -26.84
N LEU A 149 -23.04 -17.69 -26.73
CA LEU A 149 -24.02 -18.58 -26.12
C LEU A 149 -24.76 -19.38 -27.20
N HIS A 150 -24.81 -20.70 -27.03
CA HIS A 150 -25.48 -21.64 -27.93
C HIS A 150 -26.36 -22.60 -27.12
N ALA A 151 -27.66 -22.53 -27.35
CA ALA A 151 -28.63 -23.44 -26.75
C ALA A 151 -28.77 -24.72 -27.60
N GLU A 152 -28.49 -25.88 -27.01
CA GLU A 152 -28.50 -27.18 -27.69
C GLU A 152 -29.25 -28.22 -26.84
N GLU A 153 -30.32 -28.81 -27.38
CA GLU A 153 -31.14 -29.82 -26.69
C GLU A 153 -30.37 -31.10 -26.32
N ARG A 154 -29.27 -31.35 -27.03
CA ARG A 154 -28.40 -32.52 -26.80
C ARG A 154 -27.48 -32.34 -25.60
N ILE A 155 -27.30 -31.12 -25.11
CA ILE A 155 -26.63 -30.89 -23.84
C ILE A 155 -27.58 -31.30 -22.71
N PRO A 156 -27.18 -32.24 -21.83
CA PRO A 156 -28.00 -32.59 -20.68
C PRO A 156 -28.27 -31.40 -19.76
N GLN A 157 -29.50 -31.28 -19.26
CA GLN A 157 -29.85 -30.24 -18.30
C GLN A 157 -28.97 -30.33 -17.04
N GLY A 158 -28.52 -29.19 -16.53
CA GLY A 158 -27.67 -29.10 -15.34
C GLY A 158 -26.17 -29.14 -15.66
N LEU A 159 -25.78 -29.22 -16.93
CA LEU A 159 -24.40 -29.03 -17.39
C LEU A 159 -24.32 -27.89 -18.42
N ALA A 160 -23.19 -27.21 -18.44
CA ALA A 160 -22.79 -26.34 -19.53
C ALA A 160 -21.34 -26.66 -19.96
N LEU A 161 -21.12 -26.78 -21.27
CA LEU A 161 -19.81 -27.04 -21.84
C LEU A 161 -19.23 -25.75 -22.41
N LEU A 162 -18.00 -25.40 -22.04
CA LEU A 162 -17.33 -24.20 -22.51
C LEU A 162 -16.05 -24.56 -23.26
N ASP A 163 -16.02 -24.30 -24.57
CA ASP A 163 -14.80 -24.45 -25.38
C ASP A 163 -13.89 -23.24 -25.16
N ALA A 164 -12.76 -23.46 -24.48
CA ALA A 164 -11.80 -22.41 -24.14
C ALA A 164 -10.73 -22.24 -25.24
N PRO A 165 -10.16 -21.03 -25.40
CA PRO A 165 -8.99 -20.83 -26.24
C PRO A 165 -7.79 -21.65 -25.75
N ASP A 166 -6.84 -21.90 -26.67
CA ASP A 166 -5.65 -22.70 -26.38
C ASP A 166 -4.79 -22.07 -25.26
N ILE A 167 -4.40 -22.88 -24.26
CA ILE A 167 -3.60 -22.43 -23.10
C ILE A 167 -2.16 -22.02 -23.47
N ASP A 168 -1.63 -22.61 -24.54
CA ASP A 168 -0.29 -22.37 -25.10
C ASP A 168 -0.33 -21.40 -26.30
N SER A 169 -1.43 -20.66 -26.47
CA SER A 169 -1.56 -19.66 -27.54
C SER A 169 -0.46 -18.59 -27.45
N VAL A 170 0.09 -18.19 -28.59
CA VAL A 170 1.05 -17.06 -28.67
C VAL A 170 0.39 -15.71 -28.38
N ALA A 171 -0.93 -15.59 -28.53
CA ALA A 171 -1.68 -14.38 -28.25
C ALA A 171 -1.85 -14.17 -26.73
N LYS A 172 -1.38 -13.02 -26.21
CA LYS A 172 -1.49 -12.69 -24.77
C LYS A 172 -2.94 -12.68 -24.30
N GLY A 173 -3.86 -12.13 -25.09
CA GLY A 173 -5.29 -12.09 -24.76
C GLY A 173 -5.90 -13.48 -24.57
N ASN A 174 -5.59 -14.42 -25.47
CA ASN A 174 -6.09 -15.80 -25.38
C ASN A 174 -5.57 -16.52 -24.13
N ARG A 175 -4.30 -16.32 -23.75
CA ARG A 175 -3.75 -16.91 -22.52
C ARG A 175 -4.45 -16.36 -21.28
N GLU A 176 -4.73 -15.06 -21.24
CA GLU A 176 -5.42 -14.46 -20.10
C GLU A 176 -6.87 -14.92 -20.01
N LEU A 177 -7.55 -15.01 -21.15
CA LEU A 177 -8.91 -15.55 -21.23
C LEU A 177 -8.97 -17.02 -20.80
N ALA A 178 -8.05 -17.86 -21.27
CA ALA A 178 -7.96 -19.26 -20.84
C ALA A 178 -7.77 -19.39 -19.32
N ARG A 179 -6.93 -18.53 -18.73
CA ARG A 179 -6.77 -18.47 -17.27
C ARG A 179 -8.05 -18.02 -16.58
N GLN A 180 -8.72 -16.98 -17.07
CA GLN A 180 -9.99 -16.52 -16.50
C GLN A 180 -11.05 -17.64 -16.50
N LEU A 181 -11.17 -18.38 -17.60
CA LEU A 181 -12.11 -19.49 -17.74
C LEU A 181 -11.78 -20.64 -16.79
N LEU A 182 -10.48 -20.94 -16.57
CA LEU A 182 -10.07 -21.90 -15.55
C LEU A 182 -10.54 -21.51 -14.15
N ARG A 183 -10.52 -20.21 -13.79
CA ARG A 183 -10.99 -19.74 -12.47
C ARG A 183 -12.51 -19.86 -12.31
N ALA A 184 -13.25 -19.94 -13.41
CA ALA A 184 -14.69 -20.04 -13.40
C ALA A 184 -15.20 -21.49 -13.47
N ALA A 185 -14.36 -22.44 -13.89
CA ALA A 185 -14.71 -23.83 -14.09
C ALA A 185 -15.03 -24.52 -12.75
N ASP A 186 -16.12 -25.29 -12.71
CA ASP A 186 -16.34 -26.26 -11.63
C ASP A 186 -15.65 -27.59 -11.95
N LEU A 187 -15.58 -27.93 -13.24
CA LEU A 187 -14.85 -29.08 -13.77
C LEU A 187 -14.00 -28.66 -14.96
N TRP A 188 -12.73 -29.04 -14.94
CA TRP A 188 -11.80 -28.81 -16.04
C TRP A 188 -11.58 -30.11 -16.82
N LEU A 189 -12.04 -30.13 -18.07
CA LEU A 189 -11.77 -31.23 -19.00
C LEU A 189 -10.49 -30.92 -19.78
N PHE A 190 -9.37 -31.47 -19.31
CA PHE A 190 -8.07 -31.27 -19.91
C PHE A 190 -7.84 -32.21 -21.10
N VAL A 191 -7.76 -31.66 -22.30
CA VAL A 191 -7.53 -32.40 -23.54
C VAL A 191 -6.07 -32.29 -23.96
N THR A 192 -5.40 -33.42 -24.05
CA THR A 192 -4.03 -33.53 -24.57
C THR A 192 -3.94 -34.58 -25.68
N THR A 193 -2.76 -34.80 -26.24
CA THR A 193 -2.53 -35.86 -27.22
C THR A 193 -1.37 -36.77 -26.85
N ALA A 194 -1.33 -37.96 -27.44
CA ALA A 194 -0.22 -38.91 -27.28
C ALA A 194 1.17 -38.31 -27.59
N ASN A 195 1.23 -37.24 -28.39
CA ASN A 195 2.49 -36.58 -28.77
C ASN A 195 2.81 -35.32 -27.93
N ARG A 196 1.89 -34.85 -27.08
CA ARG A 196 1.99 -33.57 -26.34
C ARG A 196 1.70 -33.69 -24.85
N TYR A 197 1.32 -34.86 -24.36
CA TYR A 197 1.00 -35.06 -22.94
C TYR A 197 2.19 -34.75 -22.00
N ALA A 198 3.42 -34.85 -22.50
CA ALA A 198 4.63 -34.52 -21.75
C ALA A 198 5.12 -33.07 -21.92
N ASP A 199 4.40 -32.21 -22.66
CA ASP A 199 4.76 -30.79 -22.82
C ASP A 199 4.65 -30.03 -21.49
N ALA A 200 5.56 -29.11 -21.19
CA ALA A 200 5.63 -28.42 -19.89
C ALA A 200 4.46 -27.45 -19.59
N VAL A 201 4.04 -26.64 -20.57
CA VAL A 201 3.02 -25.57 -20.38
C VAL A 201 1.68 -26.11 -19.85
N PRO A 202 1.15 -27.24 -20.35
CA PRO A 202 -0.06 -27.83 -19.80
C PRO A 202 0.02 -28.27 -18.33
N TRP A 203 1.19 -28.69 -17.85
CA TRP A 203 1.37 -29.09 -16.44
C TRP A 203 1.25 -27.93 -15.47
N GLU A 204 1.71 -26.73 -15.86
CA GLU A 204 1.54 -25.53 -15.03
C GLU A 204 0.06 -25.22 -14.80
N VAL A 205 -0.77 -25.37 -15.84
CA VAL A 205 -2.22 -25.15 -15.79
C VAL A 205 -2.91 -26.20 -14.91
N LEU A 206 -2.54 -27.48 -15.07
CA LEU A 206 -3.07 -28.57 -14.25
C LEU A 206 -2.73 -28.40 -12.76
N ARG A 207 -1.51 -27.97 -12.45
CA ARG A 207 -1.12 -27.64 -11.07
C ARG A 207 -1.97 -26.50 -10.51
N THR A 208 -2.18 -25.43 -11.28
CA THR A 208 -3.06 -24.33 -10.86
C THR A 208 -4.51 -24.77 -10.66
N ALA A 209 -5.01 -25.72 -11.45
CA ALA A 209 -6.34 -26.30 -11.26
C ALA A 209 -6.41 -27.12 -9.95
N ALA A 210 -5.39 -27.94 -9.69
CA ALA A 210 -5.28 -28.75 -8.48
C ALA A 210 -5.14 -27.90 -7.20
N GLU A 211 -4.31 -26.85 -7.24
CA GLU A 211 -4.16 -25.87 -6.15
C GLU A 211 -5.48 -25.17 -5.77
N ARG A 212 -6.47 -25.19 -6.65
CA ARG A 212 -7.77 -24.54 -6.48
C ARG A 212 -8.90 -25.54 -6.17
N ASP A 213 -8.58 -26.81 -5.91
CA ASP A 213 -9.54 -27.91 -5.75
C ASP A 213 -10.57 -28.00 -6.91
N VAL A 214 -10.19 -27.60 -8.13
CA VAL A 214 -11.04 -27.80 -9.32
C VAL A 214 -11.04 -29.29 -9.65
N THR A 215 -12.21 -29.87 -9.93
CA THR A 215 -12.27 -31.27 -10.40
C THR A 215 -11.66 -31.35 -11.80
N VAL A 216 -10.66 -32.22 -11.98
CA VAL A 216 -9.97 -32.38 -13.26
C VAL A 216 -10.29 -33.74 -13.87
N ASP A 217 -10.84 -33.71 -15.08
CA ASP A 217 -10.92 -34.86 -15.98
C ASP A 217 -9.88 -34.71 -17.08
N VAL A 218 -9.31 -35.80 -17.56
CA VAL A 218 -8.30 -35.80 -18.62
C VAL A 218 -8.74 -36.62 -19.81
N VAL A 219 -8.57 -36.07 -21.01
CA VAL A 219 -8.76 -36.77 -22.28
C VAL A 219 -7.41 -36.86 -22.98
N MET A 220 -6.91 -38.07 -23.13
CA MET A 220 -5.79 -38.35 -24.02
C MET A 220 -6.32 -38.65 -25.42
N ASN A 221 -6.19 -37.67 -26.31
CA ASN A 221 -6.69 -37.74 -27.67
C ASN A 221 -5.63 -38.24 -28.66
N ARG A 222 -6.09 -38.77 -29.80
CA ARG A 222 -5.24 -39.24 -30.92
C ARG A 222 -4.21 -40.27 -30.48
N ILE A 223 -4.66 -41.28 -29.75
CA ILE A 223 -3.83 -42.43 -29.39
C ILE A 223 -3.63 -43.28 -30.65
N PRO A 224 -2.39 -43.61 -31.05
CA PRO A 224 -2.16 -44.48 -32.20
C PRO A 224 -2.89 -45.81 -32.06
N ASP A 225 -3.60 -46.23 -33.11
CA ASP A 225 -4.35 -47.49 -33.14
C ASP A 225 -3.40 -48.70 -33.24
N ARG A 226 -2.81 -49.06 -32.10
CA ARG A 226 -1.83 -50.14 -31.93
C ARG A 226 -2.02 -50.80 -30.58
N ASP A 227 -2.07 -52.13 -30.57
CA ASP A 227 -2.21 -52.94 -29.36
C ASP A 227 -1.17 -52.55 -28.28
N GLY A 228 -1.64 -52.29 -27.06
CA GLY A 228 -0.80 -52.00 -25.89
C GLY A 228 -0.34 -50.54 -25.75
N VAL A 229 -0.47 -49.72 -26.79
CA VAL A 229 0.00 -48.32 -26.77
C VAL A 229 -0.88 -47.45 -25.89
N ALA A 230 -2.20 -47.67 -25.91
CA ALA A 230 -3.13 -46.92 -25.07
C ALA A 230 -2.85 -47.13 -23.58
N GLU A 231 -2.60 -48.38 -23.17
CA GLU A 231 -2.29 -48.75 -21.79
C GLU A 231 -0.94 -48.19 -21.34
N GLU A 232 0.08 -48.25 -22.21
CA GLU A 232 1.41 -47.70 -21.93
C GLU A 232 1.36 -46.18 -21.70
N LEU A 233 0.70 -45.45 -22.60
CA LEU A 233 0.56 -43.99 -22.49
C LEU A 233 -0.32 -43.58 -21.31
N ALA A 234 -1.39 -44.32 -21.02
CA ALA A 234 -2.25 -44.06 -19.87
C ALA A 234 -1.48 -44.25 -18.55
N ALA A 235 -0.69 -45.32 -18.44
CA ALA A 235 0.14 -45.59 -17.27
C ALA A 235 1.21 -44.51 -17.07
N ASP A 236 1.89 -44.09 -18.14
CA ASP A 236 2.90 -43.04 -18.06
C ASP A 236 2.28 -41.68 -17.68
N LEU A 237 1.17 -41.29 -18.32
CA LEU A 237 0.47 -40.04 -17.99
C LEU A 237 -0.02 -40.04 -16.53
N THR A 238 -0.60 -41.15 -16.06
CA THR A 238 -1.06 -41.28 -14.67
C THR A 238 0.12 -41.10 -13.70
N SER A 239 1.24 -41.76 -13.99
CA SER A 239 2.45 -41.63 -13.18
C SER A 239 3.02 -40.20 -13.20
N MET A 240 2.91 -39.49 -14.33
CA MET A 240 3.29 -38.08 -14.41
C MET A 240 2.37 -37.19 -13.57
N LEU A 241 1.05 -37.39 -13.63
CA LEU A 241 0.06 -36.65 -12.84
C LEU A 241 0.28 -36.84 -11.34
N GLU A 242 0.51 -38.07 -10.90
CA GLU A 242 0.85 -38.39 -9.50
C GLU A 242 2.13 -37.68 -9.05
N ARG A 243 3.18 -37.68 -9.87
CA ARG A 243 4.44 -36.97 -9.56
C ARG A 243 4.26 -35.46 -9.44
N GLN A 244 3.29 -34.89 -10.16
CA GLN A 244 2.97 -33.46 -10.11
C GLN A 244 1.92 -33.12 -9.03
N GLY A 245 1.43 -34.11 -8.28
CA GLY A 245 0.41 -33.91 -7.25
C GLY A 245 -0.96 -33.51 -7.79
N VAL A 246 -1.26 -33.85 -9.06
CA VAL A 246 -2.54 -33.56 -9.69
C VAL A 246 -3.45 -34.78 -9.54
N GLU A 247 -4.49 -34.64 -8.73
CA GLU A 247 -5.56 -35.63 -8.66
C GLU A 247 -6.47 -35.51 -9.88
N VAL A 248 -6.64 -36.61 -10.61
CA VAL A 248 -7.55 -36.70 -11.75
C VAL A 248 -8.72 -37.58 -11.37
N ASP A 249 -9.95 -37.09 -11.58
CA ASP A 249 -11.16 -37.88 -11.32
C ASP A 249 -11.29 -39.00 -12.36
N ARG A 250 -11.14 -38.66 -13.65
CA ARG A 250 -11.22 -39.63 -14.76
C ARG A 250 -10.21 -39.37 -15.88
N LEU A 251 -9.69 -40.47 -16.43
CA LEU A 251 -8.85 -40.47 -17.64
C LEU A 251 -9.61 -41.18 -18.77
N PHE A 252 -9.87 -40.45 -19.85
CA PHE A 252 -10.50 -40.95 -21.07
C PHE A 252 -9.47 -41.12 -22.18
N LEU A 253 -9.53 -42.24 -22.88
CA LEU A 253 -8.60 -42.59 -23.95
C LEU A 253 -9.34 -42.56 -25.30
N VAL A 254 -8.90 -41.69 -26.20
CA VAL A 254 -9.53 -41.50 -27.51
C VAL A 254 -8.54 -41.91 -28.62
N PRO A 255 -8.80 -43.00 -29.37
CA PRO A 255 -7.94 -43.42 -30.48
C PRO A 255 -7.91 -42.39 -31.60
N GLU A 256 -6.80 -42.37 -32.34
CA GLU A 256 -6.69 -41.63 -33.60
C GLU A 256 -7.55 -42.30 -34.67
N THR A 257 -8.54 -41.57 -35.17
CA THR A 257 -9.52 -42.08 -36.15
C THR A 257 -9.75 -41.07 -37.27
N THR A 258 -10.45 -41.50 -38.31
CA THR A 258 -10.91 -40.62 -39.40
C THR A 258 -12.10 -39.79 -38.92
N ILE A 259 -12.04 -38.49 -39.19
CA ILE A 259 -13.18 -37.59 -39.04
C ILE A 259 -14.03 -37.59 -40.32
N ASP A 260 -15.33 -37.34 -40.20
CA ASP A 260 -16.22 -37.22 -41.36
C ASP A 260 -16.08 -35.87 -42.10
N ASP A 261 -16.88 -35.67 -43.15
CA ASP A 261 -16.85 -34.45 -43.99
C ASP A 261 -17.22 -33.18 -43.20
N ASP A 262 -17.96 -33.32 -42.10
CA ASP A 262 -18.33 -32.24 -41.18
C ASP A 262 -17.29 -32.06 -40.04
N GLY A 263 -16.20 -32.83 -40.06
CA GLY A 263 -15.11 -32.76 -39.10
C GLY A 263 -15.44 -33.38 -37.73
N MET A 264 -16.40 -34.31 -37.69
CA MET A 264 -16.91 -34.95 -36.47
C MET A 264 -16.19 -36.27 -36.18
N LEU A 265 -16.05 -36.58 -34.89
CA LEU A 265 -15.61 -37.92 -34.45
C LEU A 265 -16.78 -38.90 -34.45
N PRO A 266 -16.54 -40.19 -34.74
CA PRO A 266 -17.56 -41.22 -34.59
C PRO A 266 -18.08 -41.30 -33.15
N PRO A 267 -19.41 -41.39 -32.91
CA PRO A 267 -19.98 -41.40 -31.57
C PRO A 267 -19.44 -42.52 -30.66
N GLU A 268 -19.12 -43.68 -31.24
CA GLU A 268 -18.56 -44.83 -30.53
C GLU A 268 -17.20 -44.55 -29.89
N VAL A 269 -16.41 -43.64 -30.47
CA VAL A 269 -15.06 -43.29 -30.02
C VAL A 269 -15.09 -42.43 -28.75
N ILE A 270 -16.17 -41.67 -28.53
CA ILE A 270 -16.35 -40.79 -27.37
C ILE A 270 -17.45 -41.28 -26.42
N ALA A 271 -17.95 -42.50 -26.61
CA ALA A 271 -19.12 -43.02 -25.90
C ALA A 271 -18.93 -43.03 -24.38
N GLU A 272 -17.73 -43.35 -23.89
CA GLU A 272 -17.42 -43.34 -22.46
C GLU A 272 -17.49 -41.93 -21.86
N LEU A 273 -16.90 -40.94 -22.54
CA LEU A 273 -16.94 -39.54 -22.11
C LEU A 273 -18.37 -38.99 -22.13
N ALA A 274 -19.13 -39.27 -23.19
CA ALA A 274 -20.52 -38.85 -23.31
C ALA A 274 -21.41 -39.50 -22.23
N ALA A 275 -21.20 -40.79 -21.93
CA ALA A 275 -21.91 -41.50 -20.87
C ALA A 275 -21.58 -40.94 -19.48
N HIS A 276 -20.32 -40.56 -19.25
CA HIS A 276 -19.91 -39.93 -18.00
C HIS A 276 -20.65 -38.61 -17.77
N PHE A 277 -20.64 -37.67 -18.73
CA PHE A 277 -21.35 -36.40 -18.58
C PHE A 277 -22.86 -36.56 -18.52
N THR A 278 -23.44 -37.54 -19.23
CA THR A 278 -24.87 -37.87 -19.07
C THR A 278 -25.18 -38.33 -17.64
N THR A 279 -24.33 -39.17 -17.06
CA THR A 279 -24.48 -39.64 -15.67
C THR A 279 -24.32 -38.49 -14.68
N LEU A 280 -23.32 -37.63 -14.86
CA LEU A 280 -23.08 -36.47 -14.02
C LEU A 280 -24.24 -35.46 -14.09
N ALA A 281 -24.82 -35.25 -15.27
CA ALA A 281 -26.00 -34.41 -15.45
C ALA A 281 -27.27 -34.99 -14.80
N ALA A 282 -27.38 -36.30 -14.67
CA ALA A 282 -28.47 -36.94 -13.94
C ALA A 282 -28.24 -36.92 -12.41
N ASP A 283 -26.99 -36.89 -11.96
CA ASP A 283 -26.62 -36.90 -10.55
C ASP A 283 -26.57 -35.49 -9.94
N GLY A 284 -27.72 -35.04 -9.42
CA GLY A 284 -27.83 -33.75 -8.76
C GLY A 284 -26.94 -33.61 -7.52
N GLU A 285 -26.70 -34.71 -6.79
CA GLU A 285 -25.86 -34.67 -5.59
C GLU A 285 -24.38 -34.63 -5.94
N GLY A 286 -23.95 -35.43 -6.92
CA GLY A 286 -22.60 -35.38 -7.47
C GLY A 286 -22.23 -34.00 -8.00
N ARG A 287 -23.13 -33.33 -8.74
CA ARG A 287 -22.90 -31.95 -9.20
C ARG A 287 -22.74 -30.98 -8.04
N ARG A 288 -23.59 -31.07 -7.01
CA ARG A 288 -23.48 -30.22 -5.82
C ARG A 288 -22.17 -30.46 -5.06
N CYS A 289 -21.73 -31.71 -4.98
CA CYS A 289 -20.46 -32.07 -4.36
C CYS A 289 -19.27 -31.43 -5.10
N ILE A 290 -19.21 -31.55 -6.43
CA ILE A 290 -18.17 -30.91 -7.26
C ILE A 290 -18.21 -29.39 -7.08
N ALA A 291 -19.39 -28.77 -7.24
CA ALA A 291 -19.58 -27.34 -7.09
C ALA A 291 -19.14 -26.82 -5.70
N ARG A 292 -19.47 -27.54 -4.62
CA ARG A 292 -19.07 -27.18 -3.25
C ARG A 292 -17.57 -27.33 -3.04
N ARG A 293 -16.96 -28.42 -3.53
CA ARG A 293 -15.51 -28.66 -3.46
C ARG A 293 -14.75 -27.51 -4.13
N THR A 294 -15.12 -27.18 -5.37
CA THR A 294 -14.45 -26.10 -6.12
C THR A 294 -14.72 -24.72 -5.53
N LEU A 295 -15.95 -24.45 -5.03
CA LEU A 295 -16.24 -23.21 -4.31
C LEU A 295 -15.37 -23.08 -3.05
N ALA A 296 -15.24 -24.15 -2.26
CA ALA A 296 -14.40 -24.14 -1.07
C ALA A 296 -12.93 -23.88 -1.41
N GLY A 297 -12.39 -24.56 -2.44
CA GLY A 297 -11.02 -24.32 -2.91
C GLY A 297 -10.81 -22.91 -3.44
N ALA A 298 -11.80 -22.35 -4.15
CA ALA A 298 -11.75 -20.96 -4.60
C ALA A 298 -11.73 -19.97 -3.43
N VAL A 299 -12.49 -20.23 -2.35
CA VAL A 299 -12.48 -19.39 -1.12
C VAL A 299 -11.16 -19.56 -0.35
N ASP A 300 -10.61 -20.77 -0.26
CA ASP A 300 -9.30 -21.04 0.37
C ASP A 300 -8.15 -20.35 -0.37
N GLY A 301 -8.23 -20.34 -1.71
CA GLY A 301 -7.34 -19.55 -2.56
C GLY A 301 -7.43 -18.05 -2.28
N LEU A 302 -8.65 -17.51 -2.11
CA LEU A 302 -8.84 -16.11 -1.73
C LEU A 302 -8.29 -15.81 -0.32
N ALA A 303 -8.42 -16.75 0.63
CA ALA A 303 -7.82 -16.61 1.96
C ALA A 303 -6.29 -16.50 1.88
N THR A 304 -5.66 -17.31 1.03
CA THR A 304 -4.21 -17.26 0.77
C THR A 304 -3.83 -15.92 0.15
N SER A 305 -4.54 -15.48 -0.90
CA SER A 305 -4.32 -14.17 -1.53
C SER A 305 -4.49 -13.02 -0.53
N ALA A 306 -5.49 -13.08 0.36
CA ALA A 306 -5.70 -12.07 1.39
C ALA A 306 -4.49 -11.96 2.33
N GLY A 307 -3.95 -13.09 2.79
CA GLY A 307 -2.75 -13.12 3.63
C GLY A 307 -1.50 -12.57 2.91
N ASP A 308 -1.31 -12.93 1.64
CA ASP A 308 -0.19 -12.41 0.84
C ASP A 308 -0.29 -10.89 0.63
N ILE A 309 -1.50 -10.38 0.32
CA ILE A 309 -1.75 -8.94 0.16
C ILE A 309 -1.56 -8.22 1.50
N ALA A 310 -2.01 -8.80 2.61
CA ALA A 310 -1.83 -8.26 3.95
C ALA A 310 -0.33 -8.10 4.30
N GLY A 311 0.49 -9.09 3.98
CA GLY A 311 1.94 -9.00 4.14
C GLY A 311 2.56 -7.84 3.35
N HIS A 312 2.06 -7.57 2.14
CA HIS A 312 2.50 -6.40 1.35
C HIS A 312 1.97 -5.07 1.89
N ALA A 313 0.77 -5.03 2.48
CA ALA A 313 0.26 -3.86 3.17
C ALA A 313 1.09 -3.56 4.43
N ALA A 314 1.45 -4.57 5.23
CA ALA A 314 2.34 -4.41 6.39
C ALA A 314 3.70 -3.82 6.01
N LEU A 315 4.26 -4.19 4.85
CA LEU A 315 5.49 -3.59 4.33
C LEU A 315 5.33 -2.09 3.98
N GLN A 316 4.14 -1.65 3.55
CA GLN A 316 3.84 -0.22 3.36
C GLN A 316 3.87 0.52 4.70
N ASP A 317 3.25 -0.06 5.72
CA ASP A 317 3.12 0.55 7.04
C ASP A 317 4.48 0.64 7.74
N ASP A 318 5.30 -0.40 7.62
CA ASP A 318 6.66 -0.42 8.12
C ASP A 318 7.53 0.64 7.46
N GLU A 319 7.47 0.78 6.13
CA GLU A 319 8.23 1.83 5.43
C GLU A 319 7.68 3.23 5.74
N ARG A 320 6.36 3.41 5.88
CA ARG A 320 5.75 4.68 6.31
C ARG A 320 6.23 5.08 7.70
N ARG A 321 6.22 4.13 8.66
CA ARG A 321 6.69 4.33 10.03
C ARG A 321 8.17 4.70 10.05
N ARG A 322 8.99 3.97 9.29
CA ARG A 322 10.42 4.25 9.17
C ARG A 322 10.70 5.64 8.60
N LEU A 323 10.02 6.04 7.51
CA LEU A 323 10.20 7.37 6.92
C LEU A 323 9.76 8.50 7.87
N ARG A 324 8.69 8.26 8.65
CA ARG A 324 8.25 9.17 9.72
C ARG A 324 9.33 9.30 10.80
N GLU A 325 9.87 8.18 11.29
CA GLU A 325 10.93 8.16 12.30
C GLU A 325 12.20 8.86 11.81
N GLU A 326 12.61 8.65 10.55
CA GLU A 326 13.76 9.32 9.93
C GLU A 326 13.57 10.85 9.89
N ALA A 327 12.38 11.32 9.50
CA ALA A 327 12.05 12.74 9.50
C ALA A 327 12.07 13.33 10.92
N VAL A 328 11.37 12.68 11.86
CA VAL A 328 11.32 13.12 13.27
C VAL A 328 12.71 13.14 13.89
N ALA A 329 13.54 12.13 13.65
CA ALA A 329 14.91 12.05 14.16
C ALA A 329 15.82 13.17 13.62
N ALA A 330 15.67 13.53 12.34
CA ALA A 330 16.44 14.63 11.74
C ALA A 330 16.12 15.98 12.40
N PHE A 331 14.85 16.25 12.69
CA PHE A 331 14.39 17.49 13.33
C PHE A 331 14.62 17.50 14.84
N SER A 332 14.43 16.39 15.54
CA SER A 332 14.77 16.27 16.98
C SER A 332 16.27 16.47 17.20
N GLY A 333 17.13 15.87 16.37
CA GLY A 333 18.56 16.11 16.43
C GLY A 333 18.94 17.56 16.14
N SER A 334 18.15 18.28 15.32
CA SER A 334 18.36 19.71 15.06
C SER A 334 17.96 20.55 16.27
N ARG A 335 16.88 20.17 16.97
CA ARG A 335 16.47 20.77 18.23
C ARG A 335 17.51 20.61 19.34
N GLU A 336 18.10 19.42 19.45
CA GLU A 336 19.21 19.14 20.38
C GLU A 336 20.44 19.99 20.08
N ARG A 337 20.80 20.18 18.81
CA ARG A 337 21.92 21.04 18.40
C ARG A 337 21.65 22.52 18.65
N ILE A 338 20.41 22.99 18.47
CA ILE A 338 20.01 24.33 18.89
C ILE A 338 20.21 24.49 20.40
N ASP A 339 19.79 23.51 21.21
CA ASP A 339 20.00 23.55 22.65
C ASP A 339 21.48 23.52 23.06
N ALA A 340 22.29 22.69 22.39
CA ALA A 340 23.74 22.67 22.61
C ALA A 340 24.38 24.02 22.25
N ALA A 341 24.00 24.64 21.13
CA ALA A 341 24.49 25.96 20.72
C ALA A 341 24.09 27.07 21.71
N LEU A 342 22.90 26.97 22.30
CA LEU A 342 22.45 27.84 23.39
C LEU A 342 23.25 27.63 24.68
N GLY A 343 23.66 26.38 24.96
CA GLY A 343 24.34 25.98 26.19
C GLY A 343 25.85 26.12 26.20
N ASP A 344 26.53 25.94 25.06
CA ASP A 344 28.00 25.96 24.97
C ASP A 344 28.61 27.37 25.10
N GLY A 345 27.77 28.39 25.24
CA GLY A 345 28.18 29.79 25.35
C GLY A 345 28.87 30.33 24.09
N SER A 346 28.79 29.62 22.95
CA SER A 346 29.30 30.10 21.67
C SER A 346 28.60 31.40 21.22
N LEU A 347 27.28 31.48 21.45
CA LEU A 347 26.49 32.70 21.28
C LEU A 347 26.93 33.85 22.21
N LEU A 348 27.43 33.51 23.40
CA LEU A 348 27.85 34.46 24.44
C LEU A 348 29.33 34.85 24.34
N ARG A 349 30.16 34.21 23.51
CA ARG A 349 31.61 34.50 23.38
C ARG A 349 31.95 35.55 22.32
N GLY A 350 30.99 35.92 21.47
CA GLY A 350 31.18 36.89 20.38
C GLY A 350 30.84 38.34 20.76
N GLU A 351 30.25 39.08 19.82
CA GLU A 351 29.91 40.50 19.93
C GLU A 351 29.05 40.83 21.15
N VAL A 352 28.15 39.92 21.56
CA VAL A 352 27.31 40.04 22.76
C VAL A 352 28.14 40.22 24.03
N LEU A 353 29.25 39.50 24.17
CA LEU A 353 30.12 39.62 25.35
C LEU A 353 30.77 40.98 25.42
N ALA A 354 31.27 41.45 24.28
CA ALA A 354 31.89 42.76 24.16
C ALA A 354 30.88 43.87 24.50
N ARG A 355 29.64 43.78 24.00
CA ARG A 355 28.59 44.77 24.31
C ARG A 355 28.05 44.67 25.73
N TRP A 356 27.96 43.46 26.31
CA TRP A 356 27.62 43.30 27.72
C TRP A 356 28.74 43.80 28.64
N GLN A 357 30.00 43.59 28.23
CA GLN A 357 31.14 44.21 28.88
C GLN A 357 31.15 45.73 28.71
N ASP A 358 30.60 46.32 27.64
CA ASP A 358 30.42 47.78 27.57
C ASP A 358 29.34 48.30 28.53
N VAL A 359 28.33 47.47 28.84
CA VAL A 359 27.30 47.77 29.85
C VAL A 359 27.85 47.68 31.28
N VAL A 360 28.71 46.69 31.56
CA VAL A 360 29.23 46.40 32.91
C VAL A 360 30.64 46.98 33.16
N GLY A 361 31.41 47.22 32.09
CA GLY A 361 32.82 47.61 32.05
C GLY A 361 33.03 49.09 32.30
N THR A 362 32.61 49.55 33.47
CA THR A 362 33.31 50.60 34.20
C THR A 362 33.32 50.18 35.67
N GLY A 363 34.39 49.49 36.08
CA GLY A 363 34.56 48.80 37.36
C GLY A 363 34.55 49.66 38.64
N GLU A 364 33.84 50.79 38.68
CA GLU A 364 33.70 51.63 39.88
C GLU A 364 32.39 51.41 40.66
N PHE A 365 31.44 50.63 40.14
CA PHE A 365 30.10 50.52 40.74
C PHE A 365 30.03 49.70 42.04
N PHE A 366 31.00 48.81 42.30
CA PHE A 366 30.95 47.93 43.47
C PHE A 366 31.47 48.54 44.78
N ARG A 367 31.82 49.85 44.83
CA ARG A 367 32.28 50.51 46.08
C ARG A 367 31.68 51.87 46.45
N GLY A 368 30.67 52.41 45.77
CA GLY A 368 30.18 53.76 46.08
C GLY A 368 28.66 53.91 46.06
N VAL A 369 27.98 53.57 47.16
CA VAL A 369 26.53 53.76 47.30
C VAL A 369 26.14 55.20 47.72
N GLU A 370 27.08 56.10 48.00
CA GLU A 370 26.77 57.45 48.50
C GLU A 370 26.85 58.63 47.51
N SER A 371 27.16 58.45 46.22
CA SER A 371 27.27 59.58 45.27
C SER A 371 26.26 59.61 44.12
N PHE A 372 25.14 58.88 44.24
CA PHE A 372 24.13 58.75 43.18
C PHE A 372 23.45 60.07 42.75
N VAL A 373 23.61 61.14 43.53
CA VAL A 373 22.98 62.45 43.28
C VAL A 373 23.69 63.22 42.15
N THR A 374 24.95 62.93 41.83
CA THR A 374 25.71 63.72 40.83
C THR A 374 25.52 63.23 39.38
N ARG A 375 25.16 61.96 39.15
CA ARG A 375 25.03 61.36 37.80
C ARG A 375 23.68 61.59 37.11
N ALA A 376 22.69 62.15 37.80
CA ALA A 376 21.41 62.50 37.18
C ALA A 376 21.56 63.56 36.07
N ARG A 377 22.68 64.30 36.06
CA ARG A 377 22.96 65.38 35.10
C ARG A 377 23.48 64.87 33.74
N ASP A 378 24.25 63.78 33.70
CA ASP A 378 24.84 63.26 32.45
C ASP A 378 23.83 62.50 31.57
N ARG A 379 22.76 61.97 32.18
CA ARG A 379 21.67 61.29 31.45
C ARG A 379 20.84 62.22 30.56
N LEU A 380 20.81 63.53 30.86
CA LEU A 380 20.16 64.53 29.99
C LEU A 380 20.98 64.80 28.71
N GLY A 381 22.29 64.54 28.70
CA GLY A 381 23.15 64.73 27.52
C GLY A 381 23.02 63.63 26.47
N GLN A 382 22.68 62.40 26.86
CA GLN A 382 22.53 61.27 25.93
C GLN A 382 21.22 61.29 25.13
N MET A 383 20.27 62.15 25.46
CA MET A 383 19.06 62.38 24.65
C MET A 383 19.34 63.18 23.35
N LEU A 384 20.54 63.78 23.22
CA LEU A 384 20.96 64.57 22.05
C LEU A 384 21.82 63.78 21.05
N SER A 385 22.39 62.63 21.43
CA SER A 385 23.11 61.75 20.50
C SER A 385 22.26 60.52 20.21
N GLY A 386 21.70 60.41 19.00
CA GLY A 386 20.79 59.33 18.58
C GLY A 386 21.40 57.93 18.47
N ARG A 387 22.26 57.53 19.40
CA ARG A 387 22.78 56.16 19.52
C ARG A 387 21.92 55.37 20.53
N PRO A 388 21.51 54.13 20.21
CA PRO A 388 20.74 53.30 21.13
C PRO A 388 21.54 52.95 22.39
N ALA A 389 20.84 52.65 23.48
CA ALA A 389 21.49 52.29 24.75
C ALA A 389 22.22 50.93 24.61
N PRO A 390 23.42 50.75 25.21
CA PRO A 390 24.23 49.53 25.05
C PRO A 390 23.52 48.21 25.40
N ALA A 391 22.56 48.25 26.34
CA ALA A 391 21.74 47.09 26.68
C ALA A 391 20.79 46.65 25.55
N VAL A 392 20.25 47.61 24.78
CA VAL A 392 19.37 47.33 23.62
C VAL A 392 20.20 46.73 22.49
N GLU A 393 21.45 47.16 22.31
CA GLU A 393 22.36 46.55 21.33
C GLU A 393 22.73 45.12 21.72
N ALA A 394 22.99 44.85 23.00
CA ALA A 394 23.27 43.50 23.50
C ALA A 394 22.05 42.56 23.34
N GLU A 395 20.84 43.06 23.61
CA GLU A 395 19.57 42.35 23.37
C GLU A 395 19.37 42.01 21.89
N GLN A 396 19.63 42.96 20.98
CA GLN A 396 19.54 42.74 19.53
C GLN A 396 20.58 41.74 19.02
N ALA A 397 21.82 41.80 19.52
CA ALA A 397 22.88 40.87 19.16
C ALA A 397 22.57 39.43 19.61
N LEU A 398 22.05 39.25 20.84
CA LEU A 398 21.55 37.96 21.33
C LEU A 398 20.43 37.41 20.45
N GLY A 399 19.47 38.28 20.09
CA GLY A 399 18.35 37.91 19.22
C GLY A 399 18.82 37.48 17.84
N SER A 400 19.73 38.22 17.22
CA SER A 400 20.27 37.91 15.89
C SER A 400 21.07 36.60 15.85
N GLY A 401 21.85 36.32 16.90
CA GLY A 401 22.61 35.06 16.99
C GLY A 401 21.68 33.85 17.10
N LEU A 402 20.64 33.94 17.93
CA LEU A 402 19.64 32.89 18.06
C LEU A 402 18.87 32.65 16.76
N VAL A 403 18.46 33.73 16.07
CA VAL A 403 17.80 33.63 14.76
C VAL A 403 18.66 32.87 13.76
N HIS A 404 19.95 33.21 13.66
CA HIS A 404 20.87 32.54 12.75
C HIS A 404 21.01 31.03 13.06
N VAL A 405 21.20 30.68 14.34
CA VAL A 405 21.33 29.27 14.76
C VAL A 405 20.07 28.47 14.45
N VAL A 406 18.89 29.01 14.74
CA VAL A 406 17.62 28.32 14.48
C VAL A 406 17.40 28.13 12.99
N VAL A 407 17.62 29.17 12.17
CA VAL A 407 17.46 29.08 10.72
C VAL A 407 18.45 28.08 10.11
N ASP A 408 19.73 28.12 10.50
CA ASP A 408 20.77 27.21 9.98
C ASP A 408 20.52 25.75 10.41
N GLU A 409 20.24 25.49 11.68
CA GLU A 409 20.02 24.12 12.15
C GLU A 409 18.70 23.51 11.64
N THR A 410 17.65 24.32 11.42
CA THR A 410 16.41 23.82 10.80
C THR A 410 16.56 23.60 9.30
N ALA A 411 17.38 24.40 8.59
CA ALA A 411 17.79 24.09 7.20
C ALA A 411 18.50 22.73 7.14
N ARG A 412 19.52 22.55 7.98
CA ARG A 412 20.27 21.30 8.04
C ARG A 412 19.40 20.12 8.50
N GLY A 413 18.39 20.37 9.32
CA GLY A 413 17.39 19.36 9.70
C GLY A 413 16.62 18.87 8.47
N ALA A 414 16.11 19.79 7.67
CA ALA A 414 15.42 19.48 6.42
C ALA A 414 16.34 18.78 5.40
N GLU A 415 17.59 19.23 5.25
CA GLU A 415 18.59 18.56 4.40
C GLU A 415 18.87 17.13 4.83
N ARG A 416 18.97 16.87 6.15
CA ARG A 416 19.19 15.52 6.68
C ARG A 416 17.96 14.62 6.48
N ALA A 417 16.75 15.15 6.70
CA ALA A 417 15.50 14.44 6.46
C ALA A 417 15.36 14.07 4.97
N ASP A 418 15.57 15.02 4.06
CA ASP A 418 15.55 14.80 2.61
C ASP A 418 16.64 13.79 2.18
N ALA A 419 17.85 13.90 2.71
CA ALA A 419 18.92 12.94 2.41
C ALA A 419 18.59 11.51 2.89
N ALA A 420 17.96 11.37 4.07
CA ALA A 420 17.51 10.09 4.59
C ALA A 420 16.43 9.47 3.69
N TRP A 421 15.40 10.25 3.35
CA TRP A 421 14.34 9.81 2.44
C TRP A 421 14.87 9.44 1.06
N ARG A 422 15.84 10.20 0.53
CA ARG A 422 16.44 9.91 -0.78
C ARG A 422 17.26 8.61 -0.81
N ALA A 423 17.60 8.04 0.33
CA ALA A 423 18.28 6.75 0.41
C ALA A 423 17.37 5.57 0.01
N SER A 424 16.06 5.66 0.28
CA SER A 424 15.08 4.62 -0.10
C SER A 424 14.29 5.00 -1.36
N THR A 425 13.78 3.99 -2.07
CA THR A 425 12.94 4.23 -3.27
C THR A 425 11.60 4.87 -2.89
N ALA A 426 11.02 4.46 -1.77
CA ALA A 426 9.77 5.03 -1.26
C ALA A 426 9.93 6.48 -0.83
N GLY A 427 10.99 6.80 -0.07
CA GLY A 427 11.27 8.17 0.33
C GLY A 427 11.58 9.09 -0.85
N ARG A 428 12.30 8.61 -1.88
CA ARG A 428 12.47 9.36 -3.15
C ARG A 428 11.14 9.68 -3.81
N SER A 429 10.24 8.71 -3.92
CA SER A 429 8.92 8.92 -4.52
C SER A 429 8.06 9.95 -3.77
N LEU A 430 8.21 10.06 -2.44
CA LEU A 430 7.52 11.08 -1.65
C LEU A 430 8.15 12.46 -1.73
N ALA A 431 9.48 12.52 -1.86
CA ALA A 431 10.23 13.76 -2.02
C ALA A 431 10.12 14.35 -3.46
N GLU A 432 9.64 13.57 -4.43
CA GLU A 432 9.50 14.04 -5.81
C GLU A 432 8.50 15.21 -5.95
N GLY A 433 8.83 16.12 -6.87
CA GLY A 433 7.96 17.23 -7.27
C GLY A 433 7.98 18.47 -6.37
N GLN A 434 8.66 18.45 -5.22
CA GLN A 434 8.83 19.63 -4.36
C GLN A 434 10.22 19.66 -3.69
N ASP A 435 10.74 20.86 -3.47
CA ASP A 435 11.96 21.04 -2.68
C ASP A 435 11.61 21.16 -1.18
N LEU A 436 11.61 20.03 -0.49
CA LEU A 436 11.32 19.95 0.96
C LEU A 436 12.40 20.61 1.83
N THR A 437 13.60 20.84 1.26
CA THR A 437 14.70 21.52 1.96
C THR A 437 14.56 23.04 1.93
N ARG A 438 13.73 23.56 1.03
CA ARG A 438 13.55 25.00 0.83
C ARG A 438 13.09 25.67 2.13
N ILE A 439 13.79 26.73 2.50
CA ILE A 439 13.33 27.66 3.54
C ILE A 439 12.43 28.70 2.85
N ASP A 440 11.22 28.89 3.38
CA ASP A 440 10.34 29.96 2.91
C ASP A 440 10.92 31.33 3.28
N GLU A 441 10.71 32.33 2.41
CA GLU A 441 11.30 33.67 2.56
C GLU A 441 10.90 34.34 3.89
N ASP A 442 9.71 34.01 4.41
CA ASP A 442 9.17 34.56 5.65
C ASP A 442 9.69 33.85 6.92
N TYR A 443 10.28 32.65 6.81
CA TYR A 443 10.69 31.85 7.97
C TYR A 443 11.70 32.58 8.88
N PRO A 444 12.76 33.24 8.36
CA PRO A 444 13.65 34.05 9.21
C PRO A 444 12.93 35.18 9.96
N GLU A 445 11.89 35.80 9.37
CA GLU A 445 11.09 36.81 10.05
C GLU A 445 10.21 36.21 11.14
N GLN A 446 9.64 35.03 10.92
CA GLN A 446 8.88 34.29 11.93
C GLN A 446 9.77 33.93 13.13
N VAL A 447 10.99 33.43 12.89
CA VAL A 447 11.98 33.16 13.94
C VAL A 447 12.31 34.46 14.69
N ARG A 448 12.57 35.57 13.98
CA ARG A 448 12.79 36.89 14.62
C ARG A 448 11.61 37.34 15.46
N ALA A 449 10.38 37.10 15.00
CA ALA A 449 9.17 37.46 15.74
C ALA A 449 9.03 36.61 17.02
N ALA A 450 9.27 35.31 16.93
CA ALA A 450 9.25 34.40 18.09
C ALA A 450 10.31 34.77 19.13
N VAL A 451 11.53 35.10 18.70
CA VAL A 451 12.62 35.55 19.57
C VAL A 451 12.29 36.90 20.22
N ARG A 452 11.76 37.87 19.46
CA ARG A 452 11.32 39.17 20.00
C ARG A 452 10.19 39.02 21.03
N ALA A 453 9.23 38.13 20.76
CA ALA A 453 8.15 37.83 21.68
C ALA A 453 8.69 37.22 22.99
N TRP A 454 9.63 36.27 22.90
CA TRP A 454 10.32 35.74 24.07
C TRP A 454 11.07 36.81 24.86
N GLN A 455 11.80 37.70 24.18
CA GLN A 455 12.49 38.82 24.83
C GLN A 455 11.50 39.74 25.59
N GLY A 456 10.34 40.00 24.98
CA GLY A 456 9.22 40.70 25.62
C GLY A 456 8.73 40.00 26.89
N ASP A 457 8.52 38.69 26.84
CA ASP A 457 8.11 37.87 27.99
C ASP A 457 9.13 37.95 29.13
N VAL A 458 10.43 37.92 28.82
CA VAL A 458 11.51 38.06 29.80
C VAL A 458 11.49 39.43 30.48
N LEU A 459 11.27 40.51 29.71
CA LEU A 459 11.15 41.86 30.26
C LEU A 459 9.91 42.00 31.13
N GLU A 460 8.79 41.39 30.77
CA GLU A 460 7.57 41.33 31.59
C GLU A 460 7.81 40.56 32.90
N LEU A 461 8.48 39.41 32.86
CA LEU A 461 8.87 38.66 34.06
C LEU A 461 9.68 39.53 35.03
N VAL A 462 10.65 40.29 34.53
CA VAL A 462 11.47 41.21 35.33
C VAL A 462 10.64 42.36 35.90
N ARG A 463 9.69 42.92 35.13
CA ARG A 463 8.79 43.98 35.61
C ARG A 463 7.87 43.49 36.72
N ALA A 464 7.31 42.29 36.55
CA ALA A 464 6.41 41.68 37.52
C ALA A 464 7.12 41.39 38.85
N GLU A 465 8.30 40.75 38.81
CA GLU A 465 9.08 40.46 40.03
C GLU A 465 9.65 41.75 40.67
N GLY A 466 9.94 42.78 39.85
CA GLY A 466 10.43 44.08 40.29
C GLY A 466 9.38 45.02 40.91
N ALA A 467 8.10 44.61 40.97
CA ALA A 467 7.02 45.44 41.50
C ALA A 467 7.04 45.59 43.03
N ASP A 468 7.79 44.74 43.75
CA ASP A 468 7.96 44.85 45.21
C ASP A 468 8.63 46.17 45.64
N ARG A 469 8.22 46.75 46.78
CA ARG A 469 8.70 48.07 47.24
C ARG A 469 10.22 48.16 47.38
N ARG A 470 10.90 47.07 47.77
CA ARG A 470 12.36 47.06 47.99
C ARG A 470 13.12 46.90 46.68
N THR A 471 12.55 46.16 45.73
CA THR A 471 13.16 45.79 44.45
C THR A 471 12.94 46.88 43.38
N LYS A 472 11.79 47.56 43.43
CA LYS A 472 11.37 48.62 42.50
C LYS A 472 12.38 49.75 42.37
N ALA A 473 12.98 50.20 43.48
CA ALA A 473 13.99 51.26 43.46
C ALA A 473 15.27 50.84 42.75
N ARG A 474 15.67 49.56 42.89
CA ARG A 474 16.87 49.00 42.25
C ARG A 474 16.68 48.79 40.75
N VAL A 475 15.51 48.29 40.36
CA VAL A 475 15.12 48.11 38.96
C VAL A 475 14.94 49.46 38.23
N LEU A 476 14.35 50.47 38.89
CA LEU A 476 14.23 51.83 38.34
C LEU A 476 15.60 52.52 38.13
N SER A 477 16.58 52.20 38.97
CA SER A 477 17.93 52.78 38.88
C SER A 477 18.75 52.20 37.70
N LEU A 478 18.69 50.87 37.54
CA LEU A 478 19.42 50.13 36.52
C LEU A 478 18.71 50.08 35.15
N GLY A 479 17.37 50.14 35.15
CA GLY A 479 16.53 49.99 33.96
C GLY A 479 16.18 48.53 33.69
N VAL A 480 14.91 48.28 33.34
CA VAL A 480 14.36 46.93 33.10
C VAL A 480 15.14 46.20 31.99
N ASN A 481 15.60 46.91 30.95
CA ASN A 481 16.30 46.29 29.83
C ASN A 481 17.66 45.70 30.24
N VAL A 482 18.42 46.37 31.12
CA VAL A 482 19.71 45.85 31.62
C VAL A 482 19.50 44.58 32.43
N VAL A 483 18.46 44.59 33.27
CA VAL A 483 18.09 43.44 34.11
C VAL A 483 17.54 42.29 33.27
N GLY A 484 16.75 42.58 32.24
CA GLY A 484 16.25 41.61 31.26
C GLY A 484 17.38 40.93 30.51
N VAL A 485 18.34 41.70 29.97
CA VAL A 485 19.53 41.15 29.30
C VAL A 485 20.35 40.27 30.25
N ALA A 486 20.52 40.69 31.52
CA ALA A 486 21.18 39.84 32.52
C ALA A 486 20.45 38.50 32.71
N LEU A 487 19.10 38.50 32.74
CA LEU A 487 18.31 37.29 32.89
C LEU A 487 18.41 36.40 31.64
N MET A 488 18.40 36.97 30.43
CA MET A 488 18.63 36.24 29.18
C MET A 488 20.02 35.58 29.17
N VAL A 489 21.05 36.28 29.61
CA VAL A 489 22.41 35.72 29.75
C VAL A 489 22.42 34.57 30.75
N VAL A 490 21.70 34.67 31.87
CA VAL A 490 21.55 33.55 32.83
C VAL A 490 20.83 32.36 32.21
N VAL A 491 19.77 32.56 31.43
CA VAL A 491 19.05 31.48 30.73
C VAL A 491 20.01 30.69 29.82
N PHE A 492 20.86 31.38 29.04
CA PHE A 492 21.83 30.72 28.15
C PHE A 492 23.02 30.11 28.89
N ALA A 493 23.48 30.74 29.96
CA ALA A 493 24.61 30.25 30.75
C ALA A 493 24.27 29.07 31.66
N SER A 494 23.01 28.93 32.08
CA SER A 494 22.59 27.88 33.03
C SER A 494 22.76 26.44 32.51
N THR A 495 22.89 26.27 31.20
CA THR A 495 23.15 24.99 30.53
C THR A 495 24.64 24.61 30.48
N ALA A 496 25.56 25.58 30.62
CA ALA A 496 27.01 25.32 30.60
C ALA A 496 27.55 24.70 31.91
N PHE A 497 26.68 24.42 32.88
CA PHE A 497 27.05 24.12 34.26
C PHE A 497 26.56 22.73 34.74
N ILE A 498 26.76 21.70 33.91
CA ILE A 498 26.86 20.32 34.42
C ILE A 498 28.37 20.03 34.57
N PRO A 499 28.88 19.80 35.79
CA PRO A 499 30.32 19.74 36.03
C PRO A 499 30.88 18.39 35.56
N THR A 500 31.35 18.32 34.31
CA THR A 500 32.43 17.38 33.96
C THR A 500 33.73 18.06 34.35
N GLY A 501 34.32 17.62 35.45
CA GLY A 501 35.49 18.26 36.05
C GLY A 501 36.64 18.45 35.06
N LEU A 502 37.32 19.60 35.19
CA LEU A 502 38.47 20.07 34.42
C LEU A 502 38.18 20.61 33.02
N GLU A 503 37.73 21.87 32.96
CA GLU A 503 38.37 22.93 32.14
C GLU A 503 37.67 24.27 32.42
N VAL A 504 38.25 25.06 33.34
CA VAL A 504 37.83 26.45 33.59
C VAL A 504 38.38 27.30 32.45
N GLY A 505 37.69 27.27 31.30
CA GLY A 505 37.94 28.14 30.16
C GLY A 505 37.16 29.46 30.28
N ALA A 506 37.75 30.55 29.79
CA ALA A 506 37.36 31.96 29.98
C ALA A 506 35.89 32.38 29.67
N GLY A 507 35.01 31.47 29.23
CA GLY A 507 33.57 31.75 29.04
C GLY A 507 32.74 31.76 30.33
N ALA A 508 33.22 31.14 31.42
CA ALA A 508 32.49 31.05 32.68
C ALA A 508 32.45 32.35 33.50
N ALA A 509 33.32 33.33 33.23
CA ALA A 509 33.49 34.51 34.09
C ALA A 509 32.34 35.54 33.97
N THR A 510 31.63 35.60 32.85
CA THR A 510 30.66 36.67 32.54
C THR A 510 29.23 36.33 32.95
N ALA A 511 28.84 35.07 32.89
CA ALA A 511 27.60 34.56 33.45
C ALA A 511 27.52 34.79 34.97
N VAL A 512 28.65 34.60 35.65
CA VAL A 512 28.78 34.82 37.10
C VAL A 512 28.46 36.28 37.47
N VAL A 513 28.78 37.25 36.62
CA VAL A 513 28.50 38.67 36.93
C VAL A 513 27.03 39.03 36.74
N GLY A 514 26.39 38.57 35.65
CA GLY A 514 24.96 38.77 35.41
C GLY A 514 24.09 38.07 36.47
N GLN A 515 24.44 36.84 36.83
CA GLN A 515 23.76 36.08 37.88
C GLN A 515 23.88 36.77 39.25
N ARG A 516 25.09 37.21 39.64
CA ARG A 516 25.29 37.91 40.94
C ARG A 516 24.55 39.24 41.01
N LEU A 517 24.44 39.95 39.89
CA LEU A 517 23.65 41.18 39.80
C LEU A 517 22.16 40.90 40.07
N LEU A 518 21.62 39.86 39.43
CA LEU A 518 20.23 39.47 39.61
C LEU A 518 19.95 38.94 41.02
N GLU A 519 20.84 38.11 41.57
CA GLU A 519 20.75 37.60 42.95
C GLU A 519 20.73 38.74 43.97
N ALA A 520 21.54 39.78 43.76
CA ALA A 520 21.57 40.95 44.63
C ALA A 520 20.28 41.78 44.58
N ILE A 521 19.58 41.77 43.44
CA ILE A 521 18.34 42.53 43.24
C ILE A 521 17.13 41.74 43.75
N PHE A 522 16.94 40.50 43.26
CA PHE A 522 15.71 39.70 43.45
C PHE A 522 15.87 38.53 44.43
N GLY A 523 17.10 38.09 44.71
CA GLY A 523 17.37 36.87 45.49
C GLY A 523 17.47 35.61 44.62
N ASP A 524 18.25 34.64 45.09
CA ASP A 524 18.63 33.41 44.37
C ASP A 524 17.43 32.57 43.91
N GLU A 525 16.42 32.41 44.76
CA GLU A 525 15.22 31.64 44.43
C GLU A 525 14.36 32.29 43.34
N ALA A 526 14.22 33.62 43.37
CA ALA A 526 13.49 34.37 42.35
C ALA A 526 14.20 34.30 40.99
N VAL A 527 15.53 34.42 40.98
CA VAL A 527 16.34 34.30 39.75
C VAL A 527 16.20 32.92 39.14
N ARG A 528 16.30 31.84 39.94
CA ARG A 528 16.08 30.47 39.45
C ARG A 528 14.69 30.30 38.83
N ARG A 529 13.65 30.80 39.49
CA ARG A 529 12.26 30.69 39.01
C ARG A 529 12.05 31.44 37.69
N MET A 530 12.53 32.68 37.61
CA MET A 530 12.44 33.50 36.39
C MET A 530 13.25 32.89 35.24
N ALA A 531 14.47 32.40 35.51
CA ALA A 531 15.30 31.76 34.51
C ALA A 531 14.64 30.47 33.98
N LYS A 532 14.04 29.66 34.87
CA LYS A 532 13.27 28.48 34.49
C LYS A 532 12.07 28.83 33.60
N ALA A 533 11.25 29.80 34.02
CA ALA A 533 10.07 30.22 33.25
C ALA A 533 10.46 30.81 31.87
N ALA A 534 11.51 31.63 31.82
CA ALA A 534 12.04 32.16 30.57
C ALA A 534 12.59 31.06 29.66
N ARG A 535 13.23 30.03 30.22
CA ARG A 535 13.73 28.87 29.47
C ARG A 535 12.57 28.04 28.91
N GLU A 536 11.57 27.73 29.71
CA GLU A 536 10.38 26.98 29.28
C GLU A 536 9.63 27.70 28.14
N SER A 537 9.48 29.03 28.23
CA SER A 537 8.90 29.84 27.16
C SER A 537 9.74 29.78 25.87
N LEU A 538 11.07 29.85 25.98
CA LEU A 538 11.96 29.72 24.82
C LEU A 538 11.85 28.33 24.19
N THR A 539 11.93 27.27 25.00
CA THR A 539 11.84 25.88 24.54
C THR A 539 10.55 25.64 23.75
N GLY A 540 9.39 26.02 24.30
CA GLY A 540 8.12 25.82 23.60
C GLY A 540 8.03 26.56 22.25
N ARG A 541 8.65 27.74 22.14
CA ARG A 541 8.71 28.48 20.87
C ARG A 541 9.65 27.82 19.86
N LEU A 542 10.80 27.33 20.31
CA LEU A 542 11.74 26.60 19.46
C LEU A 542 11.15 25.27 18.99
N ASP A 543 10.44 24.55 19.85
CA ASP A 543 9.74 23.31 19.49
C ASP A 543 8.69 23.57 18.41
N ALA A 544 7.91 24.65 18.54
CA ALA A 544 6.93 25.04 17.52
C ALA A 544 7.58 25.38 16.17
N LEU A 545 8.70 26.12 16.17
CA LEU A 545 9.44 26.47 14.94
C LEU A 545 10.07 25.25 14.26
N VAL A 546 10.52 24.25 15.03
CA VAL A 546 11.05 23.00 14.49
C VAL A 546 9.90 22.12 13.95
N ALA A 547 8.78 22.04 14.67
CA ALA A 547 7.59 21.28 14.25
C ALA A 547 7.03 21.81 12.93
N GLU A 548 6.94 23.14 12.77
CA GLU A 548 6.54 23.80 11.51
C GLU A 548 7.47 23.40 10.35
N ARG A 549 8.77 23.24 10.62
CA ARG A 549 9.74 22.82 9.59
C ARG A 549 9.69 21.33 9.27
N SER A 550 9.25 20.48 10.20
CA SER A 550 9.01 19.07 9.93
C SER A 550 7.68 18.79 9.22
N ALA A 551 6.71 19.69 9.34
CA ALA A 551 5.34 19.49 8.83
C ALA A 551 5.29 19.07 7.35
N PRO A 552 6.04 19.67 6.40
CA PRO A 552 5.99 19.24 5.00
C PRO A 552 6.35 17.76 4.76
N PHE A 553 7.19 17.17 5.61
CA PHE A 553 7.51 15.75 5.54
C PHE A 553 6.38 14.91 6.15
N LEU A 554 5.86 15.31 7.31
CA LEU A 554 4.79 14.59 7.99
C LEU A 554 3.47 14.64 7.22
N ASP A 555 3.10 15.81 6.70
CA ASP A 555 1.90 16.03 5.90
C ASP A 555 1.88 15.14 4.63
N ARG A 556 3.05 14.86 4.04
CA ARG A 556 3.18 13.95 2.89
C ARG A 556 2.91 12.50 3.24
N LEU A 557 3.30 12.08 4.45
CA LEU A 557 2.99 10.75 4.97
C LEU A 557 1.53 10.66 5.40
N ASP A 558 1.01 11.69 6.07
CA ASP A 558 -0.39 11.78 6.52
C ASP A 558 -1.37 11.79 5.33
N ALA A 559 -0.97 12.39 4.20
CA ALA A 559 -1.75 12.38 2.96
C ALA A 559 -1.92 10.99 2.33
N LEU A 560 -1.11 10.00 2.74
CA LEU A 560 -1.30 8.60 2.33
C LEU A 560 -2.44 7.92 3.12
N GLY A 561 -2.95 8.54 4.19
CA GLY A 561 -3.88 7.95 5.14
C GLY A 561 -3.18 7.15 6.25
N ASP A 562 -3.93 6.78 7.28
CA ASP A 562 -3.60 5.64 8.14
C ASP A 562 -4.43 4.48 7.57
N ASP A 563 -3.77 3.39 7.20
CA ASP A 563 -4.42 2.28 6.51
C ASP A 563 -4.24 1.05 7.38
N ASP A 564 -5.28 0.67 8.12
CA ASP A 564 -5.31 -0.58 8.90
C ASP A 564 -5.50 -1.80 7.96
N ALA A 565 -5.34 -1.60 6.64
CA ALA A 565 -5.51 -2.59 5.59
C ALA A 565 -4.75 -3.90 5.85
N ALA A 566 -3.56 -3.85 6.46
CA ALA A 566 -2.84 -5.06 6.82
C ALA A 566 -3.63 -5.91 7.83
N GLU A 567 -4.11 -5.30 8.93
CA GLU A 567 -4.88 -5.98 9.96
C GLU A 567 -6.27 -6.42 9.44
N GLU A 568 -6.93 -5.58 8.63
CA GLU A 568 -8.21 -5.90 8.00
C GLU A 568 -8.10 -7.11 7.07
N LEU A 569 -7.06 -7.17 6.23
CA LEU A 569 -6.85 -8.27 5.30
C LEU A 569 -6.38 -9.57 5.99
N GLU A 570 -5.62 -9.47 7.09
CA GLU A 570 -5.34 -10.64 7.94
C GLU A 570 -6.62 -11.22 8.54
N ALA A 571 -7.52 -10.36 9.04
CA ALA A 571 -8.82 -10.79 9.55
C ALA A 571 -9.70 -11.40 8.46
N ASP A 572 -9.67 -10.84 7.24
CA ASP A 572 -10.38 -11.43 6.09
C ASP A 572 -9.81 -12.80 5.71
N ALA A 573 -8.48 -12.97 5.73
CA ALA A 573 -7.84 -14.25 5.45
C ALA A 573 -8.33 -15.34 6.42
N GLU A 574 -8.39 -15.04 7.72
CA GLU A 574 -8.92 -15.95 8.73
C GLU A 574 -10.42 -16.25 8.51
N ALA A 575 -11.22 -15.23 8.21
CA ALA A 575 -12.66 -15.37 7.97
C ALA A 575 -12.95 -16.21 6.72
N LEU A 576 -12.19 -16.01 5.64
CA LEU A 576 -12.28 -16.78 4.40
C LEU A 576 -11.86 -18.24 4.62
N ALA A 577 -10.76 -18.48 5.34
CA ALA A 577 -10.32 -19.84 5.66
C ALA A 577 -11.34 -20.60 6.54
N ALA A 578 -11.99 -19.90 7.48
CA ALA A 578 -13.11 -20.46 8.23
C ALA A 578 -14.30 -20.78 7.32
N LEU A 579 -14.66 -19.87 6.43
CA LEU A 579 -15.74 -20.08 5.47
C LEU A 579 -15.47 -21.27 4.53
N ALA A 580 -14.24 -21.42 4.02
CA ALA A 580 -13.86 -22.56 3.19
C ALA A 580 -14.05 -23.89 3.92
N ARG A 581 -13.71 -23.95 5.21
CA ARG A 581 -13.96 -25.13 6.05
C ARG A 581 -15.45 -25.40 6.24
N ASP A 582 -16.25 -24.37 6.52
CA ASP A 582 -17.70 -24.52 6.67
C ASP A 582 -18.35 -25.08 5.38
N ILE A 583 -17.92 -24.59 4.21
CA ILE A 583 -18.41 -25.10 2.90
C ILE A 583 -18.03 -26.57 2.70
N ARG A 584 -16.81 -26.98 3.11
CA ARG A 584 -16.34 -28.38 3.04
C ARG A 584 -17.12 -29.28 4.01
N GLU A 585 -17.39 -28.82 5.22
CA GLU A 585 -18.05 -29.62 6.27
C GLU A 585 -19.53 -29.90 5.94
N GLU A 586 -20.22 -29.01 5.24
CA GLU A 586 -21.58 -29.27 4.72
C GLU A 586 -21.62 -30.40 3.66
N THR A 587 -20.48 -30.93 3.24
CA THR A 587 -20.35 -32.06 2.28
C THR A 587 -20.39 -33.43 2.98
N ARG A 588 -20.29 -33.48 4.32
CA ARG A 588 -20.37 -34.71 5.12
C ARG A 588 -21.72 -34.88 5.79
#